data_AF-A0A831YT61-F1
#
_entry.id   AF-A0A831YT61-F1
#
_cell.length_a   1.000
_cell.length_b   1.000
_cell.length_c   1.000
_cell.angle_alpha   90.00
_cell.angle_beta   90.00
_cell.angle_gamma   90.00
#
_symmetry.space_group_name_H-M   'P 1'
#
loop_
_entity.id
_entity.type
_entity.pdbx_description
1 polymer ?
#
loop_
_entity_poly.entity_id
_entity_poly.type
_entity_poly.pdbx_seq_one_letter_code
_entity_poly.pdbx_strand_id
1 'polypeptide(L)' 'MRLVWTEPAQRDLAFARAWIAQDRPLAAASQVQRIVDTVMGLRDFPNMGRPGRRGGVRELAVSGGPYRRV' A
#
# COMPACT_ATOMS: atom_id res chain seq x y z
N MET A 1 1.14 11.75 -13.62
CA MET A 1 1.99 11.93 -12.42
C MET A 1 3.09 10.86 -12.39
N ARG A 2 4.31 11.16 -11.91
CA ARG A 2 5.35 10.14 -11.71
C ARG A 2 5.21 9.52 -10.31
N LEU A 3 5.09 8.20 -10.24
CA LEU A 3 5.10 7.46 -8.98
C LEU A 3 6.54 7.09 -8.61
N VAL A 4 6.93 7.39 -7.37
CA VAL A 4 8.25 7.05 -6.83
C VAL A 4 8.03 6.44 -5.45
N TRP A 5 8.55 5.23 -5.24
CA TRP A 5 8.57 4.58 -3.94
C TRP A 5 9.81 5.02 -3.18
N THR A 6 9.63 5.50 -1.96
CA THR A 6 10.77 5.75 -1.08
C THR A 6 11.41 4.42 -0.67
N GLU A 7 12.69 4.44 -0.36
CA GLU A 7 13.40 3.24 0.11
C GLU A 7 12.77 2.65 1.38
N PRO A 8 12.34 3.45 2.40
CA PRO A 8 11.56 2.92 3.52
C PRO A 8 10.28 2.20 3.09
N ALA A 9 9.51 2.75 2.14
CA ALA A 9 8.26 2.12 1.70
C ALA A 9 8.49 0.76 1.01
N GLN A 10 9.61 0.60 0.29
CA GLN A 10 9.98 -0.69 -0.30
C GLN A 10 10.34 -1.72 0.78
N ARG A 11 11.09 -1.31 1.81
CA ARG A 11 11.41 -2.16 2.96
C ARG A 11 10.15 -2.58 3.73
N ASP A 12 9.24 -1.65 3.97
CA ASP A 12 7.98 -1.93 4.66
C ASP A 12 7.13 -2.94 3.89
N LEU A 13 7.03 -2.79 2.57
CA LEU A 13 6.29 -3.72 1.71
C LEU A 13 6.94 -5.12 1.71
N ALA A 14 8.26 -5.20 1.64
CA ALA A 14 9.00 -6.46 1.71
C ALA A 14 8.83 -7.15 3.07
N PHE A 15 8.90 -6.38 4.17
CA PHE A 15 8.69 -6.87 5.53
C PHE A 15 7.27 -7.41 5.71
N ALA A 16 6.25 -6.65 5.31
CA ALA A 16 4.86 -7.09 5.40
C ALA A 16 4.60 -8.37 4.59
N ARG A 17 5.18 -8.47 3.39
CA ARG A 17 5.10 -9.69 2.57
C ARG A 17 5.74 -10.88 3.29
N ALA A 18 6.97 -10.72 3.79
CA ALA A 18 7.70 -11.77 4.47
C ALA A 18 6.98 -12.23 5.75
N TRP A 19 6.41 -11.29 6.51
CA TRP A 19 5.63 -11.59 7.70
C TRP A 19 4.42 -12.48 7.40
N ILE A 20 3.56 -12.06 6.47
CA ILE A 20 2.35 -12.83 6.10
C ILE A 20 2.73 -14.18 5.48
N ALA A 21 3.83 -14.24 4.73
CA ALA A 21 4.26 -15.45 4.03
C ALA A 21 4.71 -16.57 4.97
N GLN A 22 5.02 -16.27 6.24
CA GLN A 22 5.33 -17.29 7.25
C GLN A 22 4.16 -18.28 7.43
N ASP A 23 2.92 -17.76 7.41
CA ASP A 23 1.71 -18.58 7.60
C ASP A 23 0.95 -18.82 6.29
N ARG A 24 0.90 -17.81 5.41
CA ARG A 24 0.03 -17.80 4.21
C ARG A 24 0.71 -17.15 3.00
N PRO A 25 1.61 -17.85 2.29
CA PRO A 25 2.37 -17.29 1.18
C PRO A 25 1.52 -16.77 0.01
N LEU A 26 0.42 -17.46 -0.32
CA LEU A 26 -0.52 -16.98 -1.35
C LEU A 26 -1.23 -15.69 -0.92
N ALA A 27 -1.60 -15.58 0.36
CA ALA A 27 -2.22 -14.36 0.88
C ALA A 27 -1.23 -13.17 0.86
N ALA A 28 0.05 -13.42 1.14
CA ALA A 28 1.10 -12.42 1.05
C ALA A 28 1.25 -11.87 -0.38
N ALA A 29 1.31 -12.75 -1.38
CA ALA A 29 1.38 -12.35 -2.79
C ALA A 29 0.16 -11.53 -3.20
N SER A 30 -1.05 -12.01 -2.90
CA SER A 30 -2.30 -11.31 -3.20
C SER A 30 -2.41 -9.95 -2.49
N GLN A 31 -1.87 -9.82 -1.28
CA GLN A 31 -1.85 -8.56 -0.54
C GLN A 31 -0.92 -7.54 -1.20
N VAL A 32 0.30 -7.95 -1.59
CA VAL A 32 1.24 -7.06 -2.29
C VAL A 32 0.67 -6.60 -3.62
N GLN A 33 0.07 -7.51 -4.39
CA GLN A 33 -0.54 -7.16 -5.68
C GLN A 33 -1.61 -6.08 -5.51
N ARG A 34 -2.52 -6.24 -4.53
CA ARG A 34 -3.57 -5.24 -4.25
C ARG A 34 -3.00 -3.87 -3.86
N ILE A 35 -1.91 -3.82 -3.10
CA ILE A 35 -1.23 -2.57 -2.76
C ILE A 35 -0.70 -1.90 -4.03
N VAL A 36 0.01 -2.66 -4.88
CA VAL A 36 0.57 -2.16 -6.14
C VAL A 36 -0.53 -1.64 -7.06
N ASP A 37 -1.59 -2.40 -7.28
CA ASP A 37 -2.72 -2.01 -8.15
C ASP A 37 -3.39 -0.73 -7.65
N THR A 38 -3.59 -0.62 -6.33
CA THR A 38 -4.18 0.57 -5.71
C THR A 38 -3.30 1.80 -5.90
N VAL A 39 -1.98 1.65 -5.72
CA VAL A 39 -1.01 2.74 -5.93
C VAL A 39 -0.94 3.16 -7.40
N MET A 40 -1.06 2.22 -8.33
CA MET A 40 -1.05 2.53 -9.76
C MET A 40 -2.21 3.44 -10.19
N GLY A 41 -3.37 3.34 -9.53
CA GLY A 41 -4.51 4.24 -9.73
C GLY A 41 -4.19 5.73 -9.45
N LEU A 42 -3.16 6.02 -8.66
CA LEU A 42 -2.71 7.40 -8.42
C LEU A 42 -2.16 8.10 -9.66
N ARG A 43 -1.82 7.36 -10.73
CA ARG A 43 -1.40 7.97 -12.00
C ARG A 43 -2.52 8.80 -12.61
N ASP A 44 -3.74 8.31 -12.50
CA ASP A 44 -4.95 8.89 -13.08
C ASP A 44 -5.70 9.74 -12.04
N PHE A 45 -5.72 9.31 -10.78
CA PHE A 45 -6.44 9.96 -9.69
C PHE A 45 -5.51 10.30 -8.50
N PRO A 46 -4.62 11.30 -8.65
CA PRO A 46 -3.59 11.60 -7.65
C PRO A 46 -4.15 12.04 -6.28
N ASN A 47 -5.40 12.51 -6.24
CA ASN A 47 -6.07 12.99 -5.04
C ASN A 47 -7.04 11.96 -4.40
N MET A 48 -7.05 10.70 -4.86
CA MET A 48 -8.01 9.70 -4.37
C MET A 48 -7.77 9.24 -2.92
N GLY A 49 -6.58 9.47 -2.37
CA GLY A 49 -6.29 9.25 -0.95
C GLY A 49 -6.93 10.32 -0.06
N ARG A 50 -7.31 9.97 1.17
CA ARG A 50 -7.85 10.92 2.15
C ARG A 50 -6.75 11.86 2.65
N PRO A 51 -7.02 13.15 2.91
CA PRO A 51 -6.05 14.00 3.59
C PRO A 51 -5.59 13.37 4.92
N GLY A 52 -4.28 13.23 5.08
CA GLY A 52 -3.68 12.66 6.29
C GLY A 52 -3.58 13.70 7.41
N ARG A 53 -3.17 13.25 8.60
CA ARG A 53 -3.03 14.11 9.79
C ARG A 53 -1.91 15.14 9.67
N ARG A 54 -0.92 14.93 8.79
CA ARG A 54 0.15 15.88 8.48
C ARG A 54 -0.12 16.58 7.16
N GLY A 55 0.10 17.89 7.10
CA GLY A 55 -0.05 18.66 5.87
C GLY A 55 0.77 18.07 4.72
N GLY A 56 0.17 18.02 3.53
CA GLY A 56 0.81 17.48 2.32
C GLY A 56 0.86 15.95 2.22
N VAL A 57 0.35 15.21 3.22
CA VAL A 57 0.27 13.75 3.18
C VAL A 57 -1.17 13.31 2.88
N ARG A 58 -1.33 12.29 2.04
CA ARG A 58 -2.60 11.61 1.81
C ARG A 58 -2.49 10.14 2.19
N GLU A 59 -3.51 9.61 2.85
CA GLU A 59 -3.64 8.20 3.21
C GLU A 59 -4.49 7.49 2.16
N LEU A 60 -3.91 6.49 1.50
CA LEU A 60 -4.59 5.70 0.50
C LEU A 60 -4.97 4.33 1.08
N ALA A 61 -6.27 4.07 1.20
CA ALA A 61 -6.77 2.81 1.73
C ALA A 61 -6.73 1.72 0.66
N VAL A 62 -6.13 0.57 0.98
CA VAL A 62 -6.16 -0.64 0.15
C VAL A 62 -7.25 -1.57 0.69
N SER A 63 -8.26 -1.87 -0.14
CA SER A 63 -9.36 -2.74 0.25
C SER A 63 -8.96 -4.23 0.31
N GLY A 64 -9.72 -5.01 1.08
CA GLY A 64 -9.55 -6.47 1.18
C GLY A 64 -8.29 -6.95 1.92
N GLY A 65 -7.53 -6.05 2.55
CA GLY A 65 -6.43 -6.42 3.45
C GLY A 65 -6.87 -6.59 4.91
N PRO A 66 -6.11 -7.33 5.73
CA PRO A 66 -6.38 -7.44 7.17
C PRO A 66 -6.13 -6.11 7.91
N TYR A 67 -5.43 -5.16 7.27
CA TYR A 67 -5.12 -3.86 7.84
C TYR A 67 -6.19 -2.84 7.47
N ARG A 68 -7.19 -2.69 8.34
CA ARG A 68 -8.03 -1.50 8.38
C ARG A 68 -7.64 -0.73 9.64
N ARG A 69 -7.03 0.45 9.46
CA ARG A 69 -6.90 1.39 10.58
C ARG A 69 -8.30 1.98 10.81
N VAL A 70 -8.93 1.58 11.91
CA VAL A 70 -10.12 2.23 12.46
C VAL A 70 -9.70 3.54 13.10
#